data_AF-A0A4S8SRN2-F1
#
_entry.id   AF-A0A4S8SRN2-F1
#
_cell.length_a   1.000
_cell.length_b   1.000
_cell.length_c   1.000
_cell.angle_alpha   90.00
_cell.angle_beta   90.00
_cell.angle_gamma   90.00
#
_symmetry.space_group_name_H-M   'P 1'
#
loop_
_entity.id
_entity.type
_entity.pdbx_description
1 polymer ?
#
loop_
_entity_poly.entity_id
_entity_poly.type
_entity_poly.pdbx_seq_one_letter_code
_entity_poly.pdbx_strand_id
1 'polypeptide(L)'
;MPLATDKVIGPIPEEKMADDPFIIPTKDYPSLQQVLSLQSAKPYTLFEFYSYMRDIHRSADYLDFWLDVSKHTSLCRHYVRELNQSISIDDTDDDIMRSCDPISLEISAVVHRNDVQASARKILFTYIMPGGKRVLALPGRIANTLSNEIQSNRRTVPAVFDAAKEYAFQAMERDAFPGFINLGRPLFRVFRKSASLGPLVNRLVLGGASTATAAATRATKKVDWSYKTATFSNPPITKF
;
A
#
# COMPACT_ATOMS: atom_id res chain seq x y z
N MET A 1 48.47 -24.16 68.80
CA MET A 1 49.03 -22.94 68.19
C MET A 1 48.77 -23.03 66.68
N PRO A 2 47.85 -22.24 66.11
CA PRO A 2 47.28 -22.43 64.77
C PRO A 2 47.93 -21.54 63.70
N LEU A 3 47.83 -21.92 62.41
CA LEU A 3 47.94 -21.13 61.15
C LEU A 3 48.20 -22.17 60.03
N ALA A 4 47.50 -22.29 58.90
CA ALA A 4 46.54 -21.43 58.25
C ALA A 4 45.58 -22.28 57.39
N THR A 5 44.31 -21.89 57.48
CA THR A 5 43.15 -22.02 56.59
C THR A 5 43.30 -22.70 55.23
N ASP A 6 42.44 -23.69 55.02
CA ASP A 6 41.84 -24.10 53.75
C ASP A 6 41.42 -22.88 52.92
N LYS A 7 41.95 -22.78 51.70
CA LYS A 7 41.46 -21.85 50.69
C LYS A 7 40.34 -22.56 49.92
N VAL A 8 39.13 -22.40 50.43
CA VAL A 8 37.89 -22.76 49.72
C VAL A 8 37.87 -21.97 48.41
N ILE A 9 37.93 -22.69 47.29
CA ILE A 9 37.69 -22.17 45.95
C ILE A 9 36.19 -21.85 45.90
N GLY A 10 35.84 -20.59 46.14
CA GLY A 10 34.50 -20.08 45.91
C GLY A 10 34.14 -20.14 44.42
N PRO A 11 32.84 -20.19 44.08
CA PRO A 11 32.41 -20.15 42.69
C PRO A 11 32.85 -18.82 42.06
N ILE A 12 33.38 -18.96 40.85
CA ILE A 12 33.83 -17.88 39.97
C ILE A 12 32.75 -16.80 39.94
N PRO A 13 33.07 -15.52 40.21
CA PRO A 13 32.09 -14.46 40.09
C PRO A 13 31.57 -14.44 38.66
N GLU A 14 30.24 -14.57 38.49
CA GLU A 14 29.57 -14.29 37.23
C GLU A 14 30.04 -12.94 36.72
N GLU A 15 30.86 -12.99 35.68
CA GLU A 15 31.24 -11.85 34.88
C GLU A 15 29.94 -11.33 34.27
N LYS A 16 29.35 -10.32 34.94
CA LYS A 16 28.30 -9.52 34.36
C LYS A 16 28.87 -8.94 33.07
N MET A 17 28.49 -9.55 31.95
CA MET A 17 28.57 -9.03 30.59
C MET A 17 27.73 -7.75 30.52
N ALA A 18 28.19 -6.71 31.21
CA ALA A 18 27.82 -5.34 30.97
C ALA A 18 28.90 -4.76 30.06
N ASP A 19 28.44 -4.18 28.96
CA ASP A 19 29.18 -3.23 28.12
C ASP A 19 30.18 -3.86 27.14
N ASP A 20 29.64 -4.64 26.20
CA ASP A 20 30.28 -4.83 24.89
C ASP A 20 30.17 -3.48 24.13
N PRO A 21 31.28 -2.75 23.86
CA PRO A 21 31.27 -1.37 23.36
C PRO A 21 30.81 -1.23 21.89
N PHE A 22 30.34 -2.33 21.29
CA PHE A 22 29.81 -2.38 19.93
C PHE A 22 28.30 -2.60 19.86
N ILE A 23 27.57 -2.58 20.98
CA ILE A 23 26.10 -2.44 20.92
C ILE A 23 25.79 -0.99 20.53
N ILE A 24 25.85 -0.73 19.23
CA ILE A 24 25.23 0.43 18.60
C ILE A 24 23.76 0.36 19.05
N PRO A 25 23.21 1.38 19.73
CA PRO A 25 21.81 1.38 20.09
C PRO A 25 21.02 1.21 18.79
N THR A 26 20.39 0.03 18.63
CA THR A 26 19.55 -0.26 17.48
C THR A 26 18.42 0.72 17.57
N LYS A 27 18.50 1.79 16.79
CA LYS A 27 17.46 2.79 16.67
C LYS A 27 16.21 2.02 16.24
N ASP A 28 15.25 1.85 17.15
CA ASP A 28 14.04 1.05 16.93
C ASP A 28 13.20 1.68 15.82
N TYR A 29 13.51 1.30 14.58
CA TYR A 29 12.76 1.71 13.42
C TYR A 29 11.64 0.69 13.19
N PRO A 30 10.42 1.14 12.87
CA PRO A 30 9.36 0.20 12.56
C PRO A 30 9.74 -0.58 11.29
N SER A 31 9.25 -1.81 11.18
CA SER A 31 9.32 -2.56 9.92
C SER A 31 8.28 -2.04 8.92
N LEU A 32 8.48 -2.30 7.62
CA LEU A 32 7.47 -1.92 6.62
C LEU A 32 6.13 -2.57 6.95
N GLN A 33 6.14 -3.83 7.40
CA GLN A 33 4.94 -4.53 7.79
C GLN A 33 4.21 -3.83 8.94
N GLN A 34 4.93 -3.30 9.94
CA GLN A 34 4.32 -2.52 11.03
C GLN A 34 3.73 -1.19 10.54
N VAL A 35 4.35 -0.56 9.53
CA VAL A 35 3.82 0.66 8.91
C VAL A 35 2.54 0.34 8.13
N LEU A 36 2.55 -0.71 7.32
CA LEU A 36 1.41 -1.15 6.51
C LEU A 36 0.25 -1.71 7.35
N SER A 37 0.55 -2.32 8.50
CA SER A 37 -0.44 -2.84 9.44
C SER A 37 -1.00 -1.78 10.40
N LEU A 38 -0.62 -0.51 10.23
CA LEU A 38 -1.00 0.62 11.10
C LEU A 38 -0.52 0.49 12.56
N GLN A 39 0.49 -0.33 12.83
CA GLN A 39 1.06 -0.53 14.18
C GLN A 39 2.18 0.47 14.51
N SER A 40 2.70 1.17 13.50
CA SER A 40 3.71 2.22 13.68
C SER A 40 3.14 3.51 14.30
N ALA A 41 3.93 4.15 15.17
CA ALA A 41 3.59 5.44 15.78
C ALA A 41 4.27 6.62 15.04
N LYS A 42 3.82 7.85 15.33
CA LYS A 42 4.45 9.07 14.81
C LYS A 42 5.96 9.03 15.05
N PRO A 43 6.78 9.35 14.04
CA PRO A 43 6.54 10.03 12.76
C PRO A 43 6.36 9.05 11.60
N TYR A 44 6.56 7.75 11.82
CA TYR A 44 6.74 6.78 10.75
C TYR A 44 5.42 6.08 10.48
N THR A 45 4.35 6.85 10.24
CA THR A 45 3.01 6.31 10.05
C THR A 45 2.78 5.93 8.58
N LEU A 46 1.75 5.12 8.33
CA LEU A 46 1.31 4.80 6.96
C LEU A 46 1.07 6.07 6.12
N PHE A 47 0.51 7.11 6.72
CA PHE A 47 0.25 8.37 6.01
C PHE A 47 1.55 9.06 5.56
N GLU A 48 2.57 9.07 6.42
CA GLU A 48 3.85 9.67 6.08
C GLU A 48 4.59 8.82 5.04
N PHE A 49 4.49 7.49 5.15
CA PHE A 49 5.00 6.57 4.12
C PHE A 49 4.28 6.75 2.78
N TYR A 50 2.96 6.93 2.78
CA TYR A 50 2.18 7.22 1.59
C TYR A 50 2.61 8.54 0.93
N SER A 51 2.78 9.59 1.74
CA SER A 51 3.24 10.89 1.25
C SER A 51 4.64 10.78 0.64
N TYR A 52 5.54 10.04 1.28
CA TYR A 52 6.88 9.75 0.77
C TYR A 52 6.84 9.01 -0.59
N MET A 53 6.04 7.94 -0.69
CA MET A 53 5.92 7.16 -1.92
C MET A 53 5.29 7.95 -3.06
N ARG A 54 4.34 8.84 -2.77
CA ARG A 54 3.69 9.70 -3.75
C ARG A 54 4.60 10.83 -4.24
N ASP A 55 5.24 11.53 -3.33
CA ASP A 55 5.91 12.80 -3.64
C ASP A 55 7.39 12.61 -4.00
N ILE A 56 8.08 11.63 -3.40
CA ILE A 56 9.51 11.39 -3.59
C ILE A 56 9.76 10.20 -4.52
N HIS A 57 9.30 9.00 -4.17
CA HIS A 57 9.56 7.80 -4.99
C HIS A 57 8.69 7.71 -6.25
N ARG A 58 7.58 8.46 -6.30
CA ARG A 58 6.58 8.43 -7.38
C ARG A 58 6.09 7.01 -7.75
N SER A 59 6.14 6.08 -6.78
CA SER A 59 5.78 4.67 -6.95
C SER A 59 4.62 4.29 -6.03
N ALA A 60 3.73 5.25 -5.75
CA ALA A 60 2.57 5.07 -4.88
C ALA A 60 1.60 3.97 -5.37
N ASP A 61 1.69 3.57 -6.64
CA ASP A 61 0.85 2.51 -7.22
C ASP A 61 1.01 1.17 -6.48
N TYR A 62 2.22 0.80 -6.05
CA TYR A 62 2.46 -0.42 -5.26
C TYR A 62 1.74 -0.38 -3.91
N LEU A 63 1.75 0.79 -3.27
CA LEU A 63 1.10 1.00 -1.98
C LEU A 63 -0.42 1.04 -2.13
N ASP A 64 -0.92 1.75 -3.15
CA ASP A 64 -2.36 1.78 -3.48
C ASP A 64 -2.89 0.38 -3.77
N PHE A 65 -2.15 -0.43 -4.53
CA PHE A 65 -2.47 -1.84 -4.78
C PHE A 65 -2.53 -2.64 -3.47
N TRP A 66 -1.51 -2.52 -2.61
CA TRP A 66 -1.48 -3.23 -1.33
C TRP A 66 -2.71 -2.88 -0.46
N LEU A 67 -3.08 -1.60 -0.41
CA LEU A 67 -4.23 -1.13 0.34
C LEU A 67 -5.55 -1.63 -0.27
N ASP A 68 -5.69 -1.62 -1.59
CA ASP A 68 -6.89 -2.11 -2.26
C ASP A 68 -7.08 -3.63 -2.10
N VAL A 69 -5.99 -4.41 -2.16
CA VAL A 69 -6.04 -5.86 -1.84
C VAL A 69 -6.44 -6.08 -0.38
N SER A 70 -5.89 -5.30 0.56
CA SER A 70 -6.24 -5.41 1.99
C SER A 70 -7.71 -5.06 2.27
N LYS A 71 -8.27 -4.08 1.54
CA LYS A 71 -9.71 -3.78 1.57
C LYS A 71 -10.52 -4.96 1.02
N HIS A 72 -10.12 -5.52 -0.12
CA HIS A 72 -10.78 -6.71 -0.70
C HIS A 72 -10.75 -7.90 0.26
N THR A 73 -9.63 -8.17 0.94
CA THR A 73 -9.55 -9.22 1.97
C THR A 73 -10.57 -9.01 3.09
N SER A 74 -10.73 -7.77 3.56
CA SER A 74 -11.75 -7.45 4.56
C SER A 74 -13.15 -7.66 4.01
N LEU A 75 -13.45 -7.21 2.79
CA LEU A 75 -14.74 -7.46 2.13
C LEU A 75 -15.07 -8.96 2.03
N CYS A 76 -14.11 -9.80 1.64
CA CYS A 76 -14.31 -11.25 1.58
C CYS A 76 -14.63 -11.84 2.96
N ARG A 77 -13.97 -11.37 4.03
CA ARG A 77 -14.25 -11.83 5.39
C ARG A 77 -15.64 -11.44 5.88
N HIS A 78 -16.10 -10.23 5.55
CA HIS A 78 -17.46 -9.79 5.88
C HIS A 78 -18.51 -10.63 5.14
N TYR A 79 -18.33 -10.84 3.84
CA TYR A 79 -19.20 -11.70 3.03
C TYR A 79 -19.35 -13.12 3.61
N VAL A 80 -18.24 -13.77 3.96
CA VAL A 80 -18.28 -15.13 4.54
C VAL A 80 -18.96 -15.15 5.90
N ARG A 81 -18.75 -14.12 6.74
CA ARG A 81 -19.42 -14.02 8.04
C ARG A 81 -20.93 -13.90 7.88
N GLU A 82 -21.40 -13.07 6.96
CA GLU A 82 -22.83 -12.91 6.69
C GLU A 82 -23.46 -14.20 6.17
N LEU A 83 -22.78 -14.92 5.27
CA LEU A 83 -23.23 -16.23 4.81
C LEU A 83 -23.37 -17.22 5.97
N ASN A 84 -22.36 -17.32 6.85
CA ASN A 84 -22.40 -18.23 7.99
C ASN A 84 -23.49 -17.84 9.00
N GLN A 85 -23.72 -16.54 9.21
CA GLN A 85 -24.80 -16.05 10.08
C GLN A 85 -26.18 -16.36 9.51
N SER A 86 -26.35 -16.30 8.18
CA SER A 86 -27.63 -16.63 7.52
C SER A 86 -27.98 -18.12 7.60
N ILE A 87 -26.99 -19.01 7.71
CA ILE A 87 -27.20 -20.46 7.84
C ILE A 87 -27.60 -20.85 9.27
N SER A 88 -27.14 -20.11 10.29
CA SER A 88 -27.39 -20.44 11.70
C SER A 88 -28.76 -20.01 12.26
N ILE A 89 -29.62 -19.37 11.46
CA ILE A 89 -30.91 -18.82 11.92
C ILE A 89 -32.08 -19.81 11.75
N ASP A 90 -31.85 -20.99 11.19
CA ASP A 90 -32.91 -21.96 10.84
C ASP A 90 -33.34 -22.92 11.97
N ASP A 91 -32.77 -22.85 13.19
CA ASP A 91 -32.97 -23.88 14.24
C ASP A 91 -33.71 -23.43 15.51
N THR A 92 -34.32 -22.24 15.58
CA THR A 92 -35.18 -21.87 16.73
C THR A 92 -36.53 -21.30 16.29
N ASP A 93 -37.57 -22.13 16.43
CA ASP A 93 -38.98 -21.78 16.34
C ASP A 93 -39.36 -20.63 17.30
N ASP A 94 -40.22 -19.74 16.79
CA ASP A 94 -41.29 -19.01 17.48
C ASP A 94 -41.01 -18.39 18.86
N ASP A 95 -40.36 -17.21 18.90
CA ASP A 95 -40.82 -16.03 19.67
C ASP A 95 -39.79 -14.89 19.55
N ILE A 96 -40.24 -13.64 19.72
CA ILE A 96 -39.46 -12.38 19.65
C ILE A 96 -39.51 -11.69 18.27
N MET A 97 -40.73 -11.41 17.85
CA MET A 97 -41.01 -10.18 17.12
C MET A 97 -41.15 -9.02 18.12
N ARG A 98 -40.08 -8.22 18.27
CA ARG A 98 -40.02 -6.77 18.60
C ARG A 98 -38.91 -6.41 19.60
N SER A 99 -37.71 -6.16 19.08
CA SER A 99 -36.92 -4.96 19.40
C SER A 99 -35.70 -4.89 18.50
N CYS A 100 -35.91 -4.67 17.20
CA CYS A 100 -34.81 -4.21 16.34
C CYS A 100 -34.98 -2.70 16.17
N ASP A 101 -34.15 -1.95 16.89
CA ASP A 101 -34.04 -0.51 16.72
C ASP A 101 -33.65 -0.21 15.26
N PRO A 102 -34.40 0.65 14.55
CA PRO A 102 -34.18 0.91 13.12
C PRO A 102 -32.89 1.67 12.81
N ILE A 103 -32.09 2.04 13.82
CA ILE A 103 -30.88 2.87 13.67
C ILE A 103 -29.61 2.01 13.52
N SER A 104 -29.62 0.76 13.98
CA SER A 104 -28.45 -0.15 13.85
C SER A 104 -28.35 -0.84 12.48
N LEU A 105 -29.42 -0.77 11.67
CA LEU A 105 -29.51 -1.38 10.33
C LEU A 105 -28.81 -0.56 9.23
N GLU A 106 -28.30 0.64 9.54
CA GLU A 106 -27.60 1.47 8.55
C GLU A 106 -26.09 1.16 8.42
N ILE A 107 -25.50 0.34 9.31
CA ILE A 107 -24.03 0.11 9.33
C ILE A 107 -23.63 -1.32 8.90
N SER A 108 -24.57 -2.26 8.79
CA SER A 108 -24.33 -3.55 8.14
C SER A 108 -24.84 -3.51 6.72
N ALA A 109 -24.20 -2.70 5.86
CA ALA A 109 -24.43 -2.81 4.42
C ALA A 109 -24.12 -4.25 4.01
N VAL A 110 -25.16 -5.03 3.75
CA VAL A 110 -25.06 -6.45 3.37
C VAL A 110 -24.09 -6.55 2.21
N VAL A 111 -22.97 -7.25 2.43
CA VAL A 111 -21.93 -7.39 1.41
C VAL A 111 -22.40 -8.44 0.42
N HIS A 112 -22.67 -8.04 -0.81
CA HIS A 112 -23.12 -8.98 -1.82
C HIS A 112 -21.94 -9.66 -2.53
N ARG A 113 -22.17 -10.88 -3.03
CA ARG A 113 -21.21 -11.61 -3.87
C ARG A 113 -20.71 -10.77 -5.06
N ASN A 114 -21.59 -9.92 -5.60
CA ASN A 114 -21.27 -9.01 -6.69
C ASN A 114 -20.22 -7.97 -6.29
N ASP A 115 -20.22 -7.48 -5.06
CA ASP A 115 -19.25 -6.49 -4.57
C ASP A 115 -17.87 -7.11 -4.39
N VAL A 116 -17.82 -8.35 -3.91
CA VAL A 116 -16.61 -9.15 -3.80
C VAL A 116 -16.01 -9.41 -5.20
N GLN A 117 -16.84 -9.74 -6.18
CA GLN A 117 -16.38 -9.93 -7.56
C GLN A 117 -15.94 -8.61 -8.22
N ALA A 118 -16.71 -7.54 -8.02
CA ALA A 118 -16.41 -6.23 -8.58
C ALA A 118 -15.08 -5.68 -8.05
N SER A 119 -14.82 -5.83 -6.75
CA SER A 119 -13.55 -5.42 -6.14
C SER A 119 -12.36 -6.21 -6.69
N ALA A 120 -12.46 -7.54 -6.81
CA ALA A 120 -11.40 -8.36 -7.42
C ALA A 120 -11.08 -7.95 -8.86
N ARG A 121 -12.11 -7.75 -9.69
CA ARG A 121 -11.96 -7.32 -11.09
C ARG A 121 -11.36 -5.92 -11.20
N LYS A 122 -11.79 -4.99 -10.33
CA LYS A 122 -11.25 -3.63 -10.29
C LYS A 122 -9.75 -3.64 -10.02
N ILE A 123 -9.29 -4.44 -9.05
CA ILE A 123 -7.87 -4.59 -8.75
C ILE A 123 -7.12 -5.13 -9.98
N LEU A 124 -7.62 -6.20 -10.60
CA LEU A 124 -7.01 -6.80 -11.80
C LEU A 124 -6.87 -5.79 -12.95
N PHE A 125 -7.95 -5.10 -13.32
CA PHE A 125 -7.95 -4.18 -14.46
C PHE A 125 -7.14 -2.90 -14.21
N THR A 126 -7.02 -2.48 -12.94
CA THR A 126 -6.30 -1.25 -12.61
C THR A 126 -4.79 -1.47 -12.56
N TYR A 127 -4.36 -2.58 -11.96
CA TYR A 127 -2.97 -2.78 -11.54
C TYR A 127 -2.22 -3.88 -12.31
N ILE A 128 -2.92 -4.82 -12.95
CA ILE A 128 -2.29 -6.04 -13.51
C ILE A 128 -2.40 -6.08 -15.04
N MET A 129 -3.57 -5.73 -15.57
CA MET A 129 -3.84 -5.84 -17.00
C MET A 129 -3.06 -4.80 -17.82
N PRO A 130 -2.56 -5.17 -19.01
CA PRO A 130 -1.98 -4.21 -19.95
C PRO A 130 -2.99 -3.11 -20.29
N GLY A 131 -2.56 -1.85 -20.26
CA GLY A 131 -3.44 -0.69 -20.48
C GLY A 131 -4.25 -0.26 -19.25
N GLY A 132 -4.05 -0.90 -18.10
CA GLY A 132 -4.56 -0.41 -16.82
C GLY A 132 -4.02 0.98 -16.48
N LYS A 133 -4.77 1.73 -15.67
CA LYS A 133 -4.38 3.10 -15.30
C LYS A 133 -3.09 3.16 -14.46
N ARG A 134 -2.82 2.11 -13.68
CA ARG A 134 -1.74 2.05 -12.67
C ARG A 134 -1.05 0.68 -12.70
N VAL A 135 -0.68 0.22 -13.89
CA VAL A 135 -0.09 -1.12 -14.07
C VAL A 135 1.22 -1.23 -13.29
N LEU A 136 1.32 -2.27 -12.47
CA LEU A 136 2.51 -2.57 -11.69
C LEU A 136 3.54 -3.33 -12.53
N ALA A 137 4.83 -3.10 -12.27
CA ALA A 137 5.91 -3.84 -12.91
C ALA A 137 6.12 -5.21 -12.22
N LEU A 138 5.13 -6.09 -12.37
CA LEU A 138 5.16 -7.45 -11.85
C LEU A 138 5.81 -8.42 -12.85
N PRO A 139 6.44 -9.51 -12.38
CA PRO A 139 6.85 -10.61 -13.22
C PRO A 139 5.65 -11.18 -13.99
N GLY A 140 5.82 -11.43 -15.29
CA GLY A 140 4.73 -11.91 -16.17
C GLY A 140 4.04 -13.18 -15.65
N ARG A 141 4.79 -14.09 -15.00
CA ARG A 141 4.21 -15.28 -14.36
C ARG A 141 3.10 -14.94 -13.35
N ILE A 142 3.31 -13.90 -12.53
CA ILE A 142 2.36 -13.52 -11.47
C ILE A 142 1.12 -12.86 -12.10
N ALA A 143 1.35 -11.96 -13.06
CA ALA A 143 0.28 -11.24 -13.75
C ALA A 143 -0.62 -12.19 -14.56
N ASN A 144 -0.02 -13.14 -15.28
CA ASN A 144 -0.76 -14.12 -16.09
C ASN A 144 -1.59 -15.06 -15.21
N THR A 145 -1.01 -15.55 -14.10
CA THR A 145 -1.75 -16.38 -13.13
C THR A 145 -2.94 -15.63 -12.54
N LEU A 146 -2.74 -14.38 -12.10
CA LEU A 146 -3.83 -13.54 -11.59
C LEU A 146 -4.93 -13.32 -12.63
N SER A 147 -4.55 -13.08 -13.88
CA SER A 147 -5.50 -12.84 -14.97
C SER A 147 -6.36 -14.08 -15.22
N ASN A 148 -5.74 -15.27 -15.28
CA ASN A 148 -6.45 -16.53 -15.48
C ASN A 148 -7.37 -16.88 -14.30
N GLU A 149 -6.89 -16.73 -13.06
CA GLU A 149 -7.66 -17.07 -11.86
C GLU A 149 -8.90 -16.16 -11.69
N ILE A 150 -8.78 -14.87 -11.99
CA ILE A 150 -9.87 -13.92 -11.80
C ILE A 150 -10.82 -13.88 -13.01
N GLN A 151 -10.33 -14.01 -14.24
CA GLN A 151 -11.17 -13.93 -15.44
C GLN A 151 -11.87 -15.26 -15.74
N SER A 152 -11.09 -16.34 -15.87
CA SER A 152 -11.61 -17.64 -16.28
C SER A 152 -12.27 -18.37 -15.12
N ASN A 153 -11.56 -18.48 -13.98
CA ASN A 153 -12.05 -19.25 -12.84
C ASN A 153 -12.99 -18.44 -11.94
N ARG A 154 -13.12 -17.12 -12.17
CA ARG A 154 -13.88 -16.18 -11.34
C ARG A 154 -13.58 -16.32 -9.85
N ARG A 155 -12.33 -16.67 -9.49
CA ARG A 155 -11.93 -16.79 -8.08
C ARG A 155 -11.81 -15.41 -7.47
N THR A 156 -12.46 -15.23 -6.32
CA THR A 156 -12.46 -13.98 -5.55
C THR A 156 -11.94 -14.17 -4.13
N VAL A 157 -11.24 -15.28 -3.88
CA VAL A 157 -10.64 -15.53 -2.56
C VAL A 157 -9.39 -14.65 -2.40
N PRO A 158 -9.13 -14.12 -1.19
CA PRO A 158 -7.97 -13.24 -0.96
C PRO A 158 -6.64 -13.86 -1.37
N ALA A 159 -6.50 -15.19 -1.23
CA ALA A 159 -5.28 -15.93 -1.51
C ALA A 159 -4.80 -15.83 -2.97
N VAL A 160 -5.72 -15.53 -3.91
CA VAL A 160 -5.35 -15.32 -5.32
C VAL A 160 -4.33 -14.18 -5.46
N PHE A 161 -4.35 -13.19 -4.56
CA PHE A 161 -3.48 -12.03 -4.60
C PHE A 161 -2.15 -12.20 -3.85
N ASP A 162 -1.93 -13.28 -3.12
CA ASP A 162 -0.80 -13.41 -2.19
C ASP A 162 0.56 -13.25 -2.88
N ALA A 163 0.76 -13.89 -4.03
CA ALA A 163 2.03 -13.79 -4.77
C ALA A 163 2.33 -12.36 -5.26
N ALA A 164 1.31 -11.62 -5.70
CA ALA A 164 1.48 -10.24 -6.14
C ALA A 164 1.64 -9.28 -4.96
N LYS A 165 0.91 -9.55 -3.87
CA LYS A 165 0.99 -8.80 -2.62
C LYS A 165 2.41 -8.91 -2.03
N GLU A 166 2.95 -10.12 -1.96
CA GLU A 166 4.32 -10.38 -1.52
C GLU A 166 5.35 -9.66 -2.38
N TYR A 167 5.21 -9.71 -3.71
CA TYR A 167 6.11 -8.98 -4.60
C TYR A 167 6.04 -7.46 -4.36
N ALA A 168 4.84 -6.89 -4.20
CA ALA A 168 4.68 -5.47 -3.92
C ALA A 168 5.32 -5.09 -2.58
N PHE A 169 5.20 -5.93 -1.56
CA PHE A 169 5.89 -5.74 -0.28
C PHE A 169 7.39 -5.68 -0.45
N GLN A 170 7.98 -6.71 -1.07
CA GLN A 170 9.43 -6.81 -1.28
C GLN A 170 9.96 -5.64 -2.12
N ALA A 171 9.22 -5.23 -3.16
CA ALA A 171 9.60 -4.07 -3.98
C ALA A 171 9.61 -2.78 -3.15
N MET A 172 8.58 -2.54 -2.33
CA MET A 172 8.53 -1.37 -1.45
C MET A 172 9.61 -1.41 -0.36
N GLU A 173 9.86 -2.58 0.22
CA GLU A 173 10.85 -2.80 1.28
C GLU A 173 12.28 -2.60 0.79
N ARG A 174 12.58 -3.07 -0.43
CA ARG A 174 13.91 -2.93 -1.03
C ARG A 174 14.17 -1.52 -1.53
N ASP A 175 13.21 -0.94 -2.25
CA ASP A 175 13.46 0.24 -3.07
C ASP A 175 13.10 1.55 -2.36
N ALA A 176 12.05 1.57 -1.53
CA ALA A 176 11.51 2.80 -0.93
C ALA A 176 11.72 2.89 0.59
N PHE A 177 11.59 1.78 1.30
CA PHE A 177 11.60 1.76 2.76
C PHE A 177 12.94 2.23 3.40
N PRO A 178 14.12 1.87 2.88
CA PRO A 178 15.38 2.33 3.45
C PRO A 178 15.51 3.85 3.35
N GLY A 179 15.09 4.43 2.22
CA GLY A 179 15.05 5.88 2.02
C GLY A 179 14.07 6.58 2.96
N PHE A 180 12.88 5.99 3.17
CA PHE A 180 11.88 6.53 4.10
C PHE A 180 12.40 6.63 5.54
N ILE A 181 13.04 5.56 6.02
CA ILE A 181 13.61 5.51 7.38
C ILE A 181 14.81 6.45 7.52
N ASN A 182 15.68 6.49 6.51
CA ASN A 182 16.89 7.33 6.51
C ASN A 182 16.60 8.83 6.37
N LEU A 183 15.53 9.22 5.66
CA LEU A 183 15.17 10.63 5.48
C LEU A 183 14.85 11.31 6.82
N GLY A 184 14.35 10.57 7.80
CA GLY A 184 14.25 10.98 9.20
C GLY A 184 13.33 12.18 9.49
N ARG A 185 12.95 12.29 10.78
CA ARG A 185 12.05 13.31 11.35
C ARG A 185 12.29 14.78 10.93
N PRO A 186 13.53 15.31 10.77
CA PRO A 186 13.72 16.73 10.52
C PRO A 186 13.43 17.16 9.07
N LEU A 187 13.67 16.31 8.07
CA LEU A 187 13.50 16.69 6.66
C LEU A 187 12.03 16.72 6.25
N PHE A 188 11.21 15.76 6.71
CA PHE A 188 9.76 15.72 6.41
C PHE A 188 9.00 16.98 6.84
N ARG A 189 9.38 17.59 7.97
CA ARG A 189 8.74 18.82 8.48
C ARG A 189 9.01 20.03 7.59
N VAL A 190 10.17 20.06 6.93
CA VAL A 190 10.59 21.13 6.03
C VAL A 190 10.02 20.91 4.62
N PHE A 191 10.05 19.67 4.11
CA PHE A 191 9.47 19.33 2.79
C PHE A 191 7.97 19.57 2.71
N ARG A 192 7.21 19.20 3.75
CA ARG A 192 5.74 19.38 3.73
C ARG A 192 5.31 20.85 3.73
N LYS A 193 6.18 21.77 4.14
CA LYS A 193 5.92 23.23 4.10
C LYS A 193 6.42 23.90 2.81
N SER A 194 7.21 23.22 1.98
CA SER A 194 7.77 23.81 0.77
C SER A 194 7.60 22.88 -0.44
N ALA A 195 6.57 23.14 -1.25
CA ALA A 195 6.26 22.41 -2.48
C ALA A 195 7.30 22.57 -3.61
N SER A 196 8.39 23.33 -3.39
CA SER A 196 9.36 23.69 -4.44
C SER A 196 10.64 22.84 -4.48
N LEU A 197 10.87 21.92 -3.53
CA LEU A 197 12.15 21.21 -3.38
C LEU A 197 12.19 19.76 -3.93
N GLY A 198 11.06 19.21 -4.40
CA GLY A 198 11.00 17.86 -4.98
C GLY A 198 12.03 17.57 -6.09
N PRO A 199 12.33 18.51 -7.01
CA PRO A 199 13.31 18.28 -8.08
C PRO A 199 14.78 18.20 -7.63
N LEU A 200 15.12 18.68 -6.43
CA LEU A 200 16.52 18.79 -5.98
C LEU A 200 17.06 17.53 -5.30
N VAL A 201 16.18 16.66 -4.78
CA VAL A 201 16.60 15.42 -4.10
C VAL A 201 16.98 14.32 -5.11
N ASN A 202 16.36 14.31 -6.30
CA ASN A 202 16.73 13.38 -7.37
C ASN A 202 18.16 13.60 -7.91
N ARG A 203 18.76 14.75 -7.57
CA ARG A 203 20.13 15.11 -7.97
C ARG A 203 21.19 14.72 -6.92
N LEU A 204 20.79 14.21 -5.76
CA LEU A 204 21.71 13.80 -4.69
C LEU A 204 21.88 12.27 -4.60
N VAL A 205 20.95 11.49 -5.18
CA VAL A 205 20.97 10.01 -5.13
C VAL A 205 21.71 9.37 -6.32
N LEU A 206 21.93 10.10 -7.42
CA LEU A 206 22.72 9.63 -8.55
C LEU A 206 23.86 10.61 -8.82
N GLY A 207 25.08 10.22 -8.44
CA GLY A 207 26.30 10.99 -8.67
C GLY A 207 26.44 11.39 -10.14
N GLY A 208 26.22 12.68 -10.40
CA GLY A 208 26.31 13.26 -11.74
C GLY A 208 26.88 14.67 -11.65
N ALA A 209 28.20 14.75 -11.58
CA ALA A 209 28.93 15.95 -11.97
C ALA A 209 28.73 16.16 -13.47
N SER A 210 28.21 17.32 -13.86
CA SER A 210 28.56 18.00 -15.11
C SER A 210 27.98 19.41 -15.15
N THR A 211 28.87 20.33 -15.51
CA THR A 211 28.73 21.75 -15.77
C THR A 211 27.96 22.03 -17.07
N ALA A 212 27.06 23.01 -17.07
CA ALA A 212 26.76 23.91 -18.21
C ALA A 212 25.75 24.97 -17.69
N THR A 213 26.12 26.26 -17.59
CA THR A 213 26.13 27.31 -18.63
C THR A 213 24.73 27.83 -18.99
N ALA A 214 24.68 29.16 -19.08
CA ALA A 214 23.56 30.10 -19.04
C ALA A 214 22.50 30.04 -20.17
N ALA A 215 21.57 31.02 -20.06
CA ALA A 215 20.67 31.60 -21.06
C ALA A 215 19.30 30.90 -21.27
N ALA A 216 18.22 31.54 -21.72
CA ALA A 216 17.65 32.88 -21.67
C ALA A 216 16.30 32.78 -22.45
N THR A 217 15.29 33.56 -22.05
CA THR A 217 14.22 34.11 -22.92
C THR A 217 13.08 33.21 -23.47
N ARG A 218 11.86 33.46 -22.94
CA ARG A 218 10.58 33.80 -23.61
C ARG A 218 9.87 32.82 -24.59
N ALA A 219 8.57 32.66 -24.33
CA ALA A 219 7.41 32.80 -25.26
C ALA A 219 6.44 31.59 -25.40
N THR A 220 5.24 31.80 -24.82
CA THR A 220 3.88 31.55 -25.35
C THR A 220 3.50 30.20 -25.99
N LYS A 221 2.43 29.58 -25.45
CA LYS A 221 1.16 29.42 -26.19
C LYS A 221 0.01 29.02 -25.26
N LYS A 222 -1.02 29.86 -25.22
CA LYS A 222 -2.33 29.64 -24.60
C LYS A 222 -3.15 28.80 -25.59
N VAL A 223 -3.58 27.60 -25.20
CA VAL A 223 -4.44 26.73 -26.02
C VAL A 223 -5.89 27.03 -25.65
N ASP A 224 -6.62 27.61 -26.59
CA ASP A 224 -8.04 27.92 -26.50
C ASP A 224 -8.84 26.74 -27.08
N TRP A 225 -9.80 26.21 -26.31
CA TRP A 225 -10.63 25.07 -26.72
C TRP A 225 -12.03 25.58 -27.11
N SER A 226 -12.15 26.16 -28.29
CA SER A 226 -13.47 26.41 -28.91
C SER A 226 -13.98 25.16 -29.61
N TYR A 227 -15.06 24.58 -29.09
CA TYR A 227 -15.82 23.51 -29.72
C TYR A 227 -16.65 24.10 -30.87
N LYS A 228 -16.42 23.63 -32.11
CA LYS A 228 -17.32 23.87 -33.24
C LYS A 228 -18.18 22.63 -33.46
N THR A 229 -19.49 22.84 -33.44
CA THR A 229 -20.55 21.87 -33.70
C THR A 229 -20.48 21.40 -35.15
N ALA A 230 -20.51 20.08 -35.36
CA ALA A 230 -20.60 19.47 -36.67
C ALA A 230 -22.05 19.56 -37.19
N THR A 231 -22.27 20.26 -38.30
CA THR A 231 -23.51 20.24 -39.05
C THR A 231 -23.54 19.02 -39.97
N PHE A 232 -24.53 18.16 -39.77
CA PHE A 232 -24.78 16.95 -40.56
C PHE A 232 -25.43 17.36 -41.90
N SER A 233 -24.78 17.05 -43.02
CA SER A 233 -25.31 17.23 -44.38
C SER A 233 -25.87 15.91 -44.88
N ASN A 234 -27.17 15.88 -45.21
CA ASN A 234 -27.85 14.74 -45.81
C ASN A 234 -27.45 14.57 -47.29
N PRO A 235 -27.28 13.33 -47.80
CA PRO A 235 -27.00 13.09 -49.22
C PRO A 235 -28.27 13.18 -50.09
N PRO A 236 -28.14 13.48 -51.40
CA PRO A 236 -29.27 13.67 -52.28
C PRO A 236 -29.86 12.35 -52.80
N ILE A 237 -31.19 12.33 -52.87
CA ILE A 237 -32.01 11.30 -53.50
C ILE A 237 -31.90 11.46 -55.02
N THR A 238 -31.41 10.43 -55.72
CA THR A 238 -31.53 10.33 -57.18
C THR A 238 -32.73 9.47 -57.53
N LYS A 239 -33.71 10.10 -58.19
CA LYS A 239 -34.75 9.43 -58.97
C LYS A 239 -34.16 9.11 -60.34
N PHE A 240 -34.27 7.85 -60.78
CA PHE A 240 -34.88 7.40 -62.04
C PHE A 240 -34.75 5.87 -62.12
#